data_AF-A0A2A3FTY8-F1
#
_entry.id   AF-A0A2A3FTY8-F1
#
_cell.length_a   1.000
_cell.length_b   1.000
_cell.length_c   1.000
_cell.angle_alpha   90.00
_cell.angle_beta   90.00
_cell.angle_gamma   90.00
#
_symmetry.space_group_name_H-M   'P 1'
#
loop_
_entity.id
_entity.type
_entity.pdbx_description
1 polymer ?
#
loop_
_entity_poly.entity_id
_entity_poly.type
_entity_poly.pdbx_seq_one_letter_code
_entity_poly.pdbx_strand_id
1 'polypeptide(L)'
;MSIESQPASQAPPPTDDQMPRPRYLEVWGDTVAGRDLAVSVVIGIVVSVCALLGATAFFNSFVTDSSLAEAYALLVGIAACLVAGVVSGKLFRPKRNIAVDSSEGDKVGDVIRVLQEERQGLGSVSDLPAQTVRELKDLDLYDRFAEAETHGTGGRS
;
A
#
# COMPACT_ATOMS: atom_id res chain seq x y z
N MET A 1 -18.85 27.89 55.65
CA MET A 1 -17.63 28.45 55.03
C MET A 1 -17.25 27.48 53.93
N SER A 2 -17.76 27.75 52.73
CA SER A 2 -17.59 26.92 51.53
C SER A 2 -16.23 27.22 50.92
N ILE A 3 -15.43 26.19 50.63
CA ILE A 3 -14.41 26.29 49.58
C ILE A 3 -14.63 25.11 48.64
N GLU A 4 -15.16 25.51 47.50
CA GLU A 4 -15.49 24.73 46.31
C GLU A 4 -14.18 24.31 45.62
N SER A 5 -13.96 23.00 45.51
CA SER A 5 -12.85 22.43 44.77
C SER A 5 -13.08 22.69 43.28
N GLN A 6 -12.36 23.66 42.71
CA GLN A 6 -12.34 23.97 41.28
C GLN A 6 -12.17 22.71 40.42
N PRO A 7 -13.04 22.46 39.42
CA PRO A 7 -12.71 21.63 38.29
C PRO A 7 -12.11 22.49 37.16
N ALA A 8 -11.30 21.85 36.32
CA ALA A 8 -10.89 22.29 34.98
C ALA A 8 -9.90 23.46 34.86
N SER A 9 -8.63 23.10 34.63
CA SER A 9 -7.88 23.70 33.53
C SER A 9 -6.97 22.63 32.91
N GLN A 10 -7.58 21.57 32.37
CA GLN A 10 -6.90 20.78 31.35
C GLN A 10 -6.94 21.61 30.07
N ALA A 11 -5.79 22.18 29.69
CA ALA A 11 -5.62 22.71 28.36
C ALA A 11 -5.97 21.61 27.34
N PRO A 12 -6.70 21.93 26.25
CA PRO A 12 -6.97 20.93 25.22
C PRO A 12 -5.63 20.35 24.74
N PRO A 13 -5.52 19.03 24.59
CA PRO A 13 -4.30 18.42 24.06
C PRO A 13 -4.00 19.08 22.71
N PRO A 14 -2.72 19.35 22.39
CA PRO A 14 -2.36 19.88 21.09
C PRO A 14 -2.98 18.97 20.04
N THR A 15 -3.94 19.50 19.30
CA THR A 15 -4.65 18.76 18.28
C THR A 15 -3.63 18.47 17.19
N ASP A 16 -3.28 17.20 16.99
CA ASP A 16 -2.41 16.69 15.92
C ASP A 16 -2.92 17.04 14.49
N ASP A 17 -4.05 17.76 14.39
CA ASP A 17 -4.69 18.18 13.14
C ASP A 17 -3.95 19.28 12.36
N GLN A 18 -2.81 19.78 12.84
CA GLN A 18 -1.99 20.77 12.11
C GLN A 18 -0.87 20.16 11.25
N MET A 19 -0.63 18.85 11.27
CA MET A 19 0.28 18.25 10.30
C MET A 19 -0.47 17.98 8.99
N PRO A 20 0.00 18.48 7.83
CA PRO A 20 -0.59 18.16 6.54
C PRO A 20 -0.55 16.65 6.34
N ARG A 21 -1.69 15.96 6.52
CA ARG A 21 -1.75 14.51 6.37
C ARG A 21 -1.43 14.20 4.90
N PRO A 22 -0.40 13.40 4.60
CA PRO A 22 -0.08 13.04 3.22
C PRO A 22 -1.31 12.38 2.57
N ARG A 23 -1.76 12.95 1.44
CA ARG A 23 -2.87 12.41 0.66
C ARG A 23 -2.40 11.14 -0.06
N TYR A 24 -2.81 10.00 0.46
CA TYR A 24 -2.57 8.71 -0.18
C TYR A 24 -3.63 8.46 -1.26
N LEU A 25 -3.22 7.83 -2.35
CA LEU A 25 -4.06 7.44 -3.47
C LEU A 25 -3.93 5.92 -3.65
N GLU A 26 -5.06 5.25 -3.82
CA GLU A 26 -5.08 3.82 -4.13
C GLU A 26 -4.95 3.65 -5.64
N VAL A 27 -3.87 3.01 -6.08
CA VAL A 27 -3.56 2.80 -7.49
C VAL A 27 -3.23 1.33 -7.67
N TRP A 28 -4.07 0.60 -8.41
CA TRP A 28 -3.87 -0.82 -8.71
C TRP A 28 -3.71 -1.69 -7.44
N GLY A 29 -4.48 -1.39 -6.39
CA GLY A 29 -4.45 -2.11 -5.12
C GLY A 29 -3.24 -1.80 -4.21
N ASP A 30 -2.40 -0.81 -4.57
CA ASP A 30 -1.31 -0.31 -3.71
C ASP A 30 -1.60 1.13 -3.25
N THR A 31 -1.17 1.47 -2.04
CA THR A 31 -1.38 2.78 -1.42
C THR A 31 -0.14 3.64 -1.61
N VAL A 32 -0.22 4.63 -2.50
CA VAL A 32 0.91 5.51 -2.83
C VAL A 32 0.66 6.95 -2.41
N ALA A 33 1.70 7.68 -2.01
CA ALA A 33 1.60 9.11 -1.76
C ALA A 33 1.36 9.85 -3.09
N GLY A 34 0.19 10.48 -3.25
CA GLY A 34 -0.21 11.07 -4.54
C GLY A 34 0.74 12.14 -5.05
N ARG A 35 1.39 12.89 -4.15
CA ARG A 35 2.40 13.90 -4.50
C ARG A 35 3.65 13.27 -5.11
N ASP A 36 4.14 12.17 -4.52
CA ASP A 36 5.36 11.52 -4.96
C ASP A 36 5.14 10.82 -6.31
N LEU A 37 3.95 10.23 -6.51
CA LEU A 37 3.53 9.71 -7.81
C LEU A 37 3.54 10.81 -8.87
N ALA A 38 2.85 11.94 -8.61
CA ALA A 38 2.76 13.05 -9.55
C ALA A 38 4.16 13.61 -9.88
N VAL A 39 5.02 13.78 -8.88
CA VAL A 39 6.40 14.25 -9.08
C VAL A 39 7.21 13.27 -9.93
N SER A 40 7.06 11.95 -9.73
CA SER A 40 7.76 10.94 -10.53
C SER A 40 7.38 11.01 -12.01
N VAL A 41 6.09 11.16 -12.30
CA VAL A 41 5.56 11.27 -13.66
C VAL A 41 6.07 12.54 -14.33
N VAL A 42 6.00 13.68 -13.63
CA VAL A 42 6.48 14.96 -14.16
C VAL A 42 7.98 14.91 -14.45
N ILE A 43 8.79 14.36 -13.53
CA ILE A 43 10.23 14.18 -13.76
C ILE A 43 10.48 13.28 -14.97
N GLY A 44 9.74 12.16 -15.09
CA GLY A 44 9.87 11.26 -16.23
C GLY A 44 9.58 11.94 -17.57
N ILE A 45 8.51 12.75 -17.62
CA ILE A 45 8.14 13.53 -18.82
C ILE A 45 9.24 14.54 -19.15
N VAL A 46 9.65 15.35 -18.18
CA VAL A 46 10.65 16.42 -18.39
C VAL A 46 11.98 15.83 -18.86
N VAL A 47 12.48 14.79 -18.20
CA VAL A 47 13.74 14.14 -18.58
C VAL A 47 13.66 13.53 -19.98
N SER A 48 12.55 12.85 -20.32
CA SER A 48 12.37 12.24 -21.64
C SER A 48 12.31 13.29 -22.75
N VAL A 49 11.56 14.38 -22.54
CA VAL A 49 11.44 15.47 -23.52
C VAL A 49 12.77 16.20 -23.70
N CYS A 50 13.47 16.53 -22.61
CA CYS A 50 14.78 17.16 -22.69
C CYS A 50 15.80 16.28 -23.40
N ALA A 51 15.82 14.97 -23.12
CA ALA A 51 16.73 14.04 -23.77
C ALA A 51 16.42 13.90 -25.27
N LEU A 52 15.15 13.80 -25.65
CA LEU A 52 14.74 13.71 -27.06
C LEU A 52 15.15 14.97 -27.82
N LEU A 53 14.76 16.15 -27.33
CA LEU A 53 15.07 17.43 -27.99
C LEU A 53 16.58 17.69 -28.03
N GLY A 54 17.30 17.37 -26.95
CA GLY A 54 18.74 17.48 -26.90
C GLY A 54 19.43 16.56 -27.89
N ALA A 55 18.99 15.31 -28.00
CA ALA A 55 19.51 14.35 -28.98
C ALA A 55 19.25 14.80 -30.41
N THR A 56 18.04 15.26 -30.74
CA THR A 56 17.69 15.77 -32.07
C THR A 56 18.56 16.97 -32.46
N ALA A 57 18.73 17.93 -31.55
CA ALA A 57 19.57 19.11 -31.81
C ALA A 57 21.05 18.73 -32.00
N PHE A 58 21.54 17.78 -31.21
CA PHE A 58 22.91 17.28 -31.30
C PHE A 58 23.18 16.53 -32.61
N PHE A 59 22.31 15.60 -32.99
CA PHE A 59 22.48 14.82 -34.22
C PHE A 59 22.30 15.66 -35.48
N ASN A 60 21.35 16.60 -35.51
CA ASN A 60 21.20 17.54 -36.63
C ASN A 60 22.43 18.45 -36.82
N SER A 61 23.24 18.64 -35.77
CA SER A 61 24.48 19.41 -35.85
C SER A 61 25.67 18.61 -36.38
N PHE A 62 25.62 17.27 -36.30
CA PHE A 62 26.73 16.37 -36.66
C PHE A 62 26.47 15.53 -37.91
N VAL A 63 25.21 15.30 -38.28
CA VAL A 63 24.81 14.41 -39.37
C VAL A 63 24.19 15.23 -40.50
N THR A 64 24.82 15.17 -41.68
CA THR A 64 24.40 15.93 -42.87
C THR A 64 23.08 15.44 -43.46
N ASP A 65 22.70 14.19 -43.17
CA ASP A 65 21.43 13.59 -43.59
C ASP A 65 20.39 13.66 -42.46
N SER A 66 19.38 14.53 -42.64
CA SER A 66 18.32 14.72 -41.64
C SER A 66 17.49 13.47 -41.35
N SER A 67 17.32 12.55 -42.32
CA SER A 67 16.55 11.33 -42.11
C SER A 67 17.25 10.39 -41.13
N LEU A 68 18.58 10.28 -41.28
CA LEU A 68 19.41 9.47 -40.40
C LEU A 68 19.50 10.07 -38.99
N ALA A 69 19.61 11.40 -38.89
CA ALA A 69 19.63 12.13 -37.62
C ALA A 69 18.33 11.91 -36.83
N GLU A 70 17.18 11.93 -37.50
CA GLU A 70 15.87 11.71 -36.90
C GLU A 70 15.72 10.29 -36.34
N ALA A 71 16.15 9.28 -37.10
CA ALA A 71 16.12 7.89 -36.64
C ALA A 71 17.00 7.66 -35.39
N TYR A 72 18.20 8.25 -35.33
CA TYR A 72 19.06 8.15 -34.16
C TYR A 72 18.51 8.92 -32.95
N ALA A 73 17.91 10.08 -33.16
CA ALA A 73 17.26 10.83 -32.09
C ALA A 73 16.11 10.03 -31.45
N LEU A 74 15.32 9.31 -32.26
CA LEU A 74 14.22 8.47 -31.77
C LEU A 74 14.74 7.30 -30.93
N LEU A 75 15.82 6.64 -31.35
CA LEU A 75 16.48 5.59 -30.56
C LEU A 75 17.01 6.11 -29.23
N VAL A 76 17.63 7.29 -29.23
CA VAL A 76 18.12 7.93 -28.00
C VAL A 76 16.96 8.33 -27.09
N GLY A 77 15.83 8.79 -27.64
CA GLY A 77 14.61 9.07 -26.88
C GLY A 77 14.08 7.83 -26.15
N ILE A 78 14.03 6.67 -26.82
CA ILE A 78 13.62 5.40 -26.18
C ILE A 78 14.61 5.01 -25.07
N ALA A 79 15.91 5.06 -25.34
CA ALA A 79 16.93 4.75 -24.34
C ALA A 79 16.84 5.66 -23.11
N ALA A 80 16.61 6.96 -23.31
CA ALA A 80 16.42 7.92 -22.25
C ALA A 80 15.17 7.65 -21.41
N CYS A 81 14.06 7.25 -22.06
CA CYS A 81 12.83 6.86 -21.38
C CYS A 81 13.05 5.67 -20.43
N LEU A 82 13.79 4.65 -20.88
CA LEU A 82 14.14 3.49 -20.04
C LEU A 82 14.99 3.89 -18.83
N VAL A 83 15.99 4.74 -19.05
CA VAL A 83 16.85 5.26 -17.96
C VAL A 83 16.03 6.07 -16.97
N ALA A 84 15.12 6.94 -17.45
CA ALA A 84 14.23 7.71 -16.59
C ALA A 84 13.31 6.79 -15.76
N GLY A 85 12.74 5.74 -16.36
CA GLY A 85 11.96 4.74 -15.66
C GLY A 85 12.75 4.04 -14.55
N VAL A 86 14.00 3.65 -14.83
CA VAL A 86 14.90 3.03 -13.85
C VAL A 86 15.27 4.01 -12.73
N VAL A 87 15.57 5.27 -13.06
CA VAL A 87 15.91 6.30 -12.07
C VAL A 87 14.70 6.59 -11.17
N SER A 88 13.51 6.74 -11.74
CA SER A 88 12.27 6.89 -10.98
C SER A 88 12.03 5.68 -10.08
N GLY A 89 12.16 4.45 -10.60
CA GLY A 89 12.03 3.23 -9.79
C GLY A 89 13.06 3.12 -8.66
N LYS A 90 14.28 3.66 -8.84
CA LYS A 90 15.30 3.72 -7.77
C LYS A 90 15.05 4.84 -6.76
N LEU A 91 14.57 6.00 -7.22
CA LEU A 91 14.34 7.17 -6.37
C LEU A 91 13.11 6.98 -5.47
N PHE A 92 12.04 6.41 -6.02
CA PHE A 92 10.86 5.98 -5.29
C PHE A 92 11.05 4.53 -4.84
N ARG A 93 12.18 4.25 -4.16
CA ARG A 93 12.49 2.93 -3.63
C ARG A 93 11.28 2.45 -2.82
N PRO A 94 10.75 1.23 -3.07
CA PRO A 94 9.51 0.78 -2.48
C PRO A 94 9.62 0.88 -0.96
N LYS A 95 8.94 1.87 -0.38
CA LYS A 95 8.83 2.08 1.08
C LYS A 95 7.88 1.07 1.73
N ARG A 96 7.75 -0.09 1.10
CA ARG A 96 6.98 -1.22 1.58
C ARG A 96 7.64 -1.77 2.82
N ASN A 97 7.44 -1.09 3.95
CA ASN A 97 7.20 -1.80 5.18
C ASN A 97 5.88 -2.53 4.94
N ILE A 98 5.94 -3.80 4.50
CA ILE A 98 4.84 -4.70 4.84
C ILE A 98 4.96 -4.81 6.36
N ALA A 99 4.46 -3.81 7.08
CA ALA A 99 3.83 -4.10 8.34
C ALA A 99 2.65 -4.96 7.91
N VAL A 100 2.87 -6.29 7.89
CA VAL A 100 1.79 -7.20 8.28
C VAL A 100 1.54 -6.72 9.68
N ASP A 101 0.64 -5.75 9.79
CA ASP A 101 0.26 -5.19 11.06
C ASP A 101 -0.09 -6.42 11.86
N SER A 102 0.59 -6.65 12.98
CA SER A 102 0.34 -7.83 13.82
C SER A 102 -1.14 -7.88 14.24
N SER A 103 -1.84 -6.75 14.07
CA SER A 103 -3.29 -6.58 14.04
C SER A 103 -4.06 -7.43 13.02
N GLU A 104 -3.50 -7.97 11.94
CA GLU A 104 -4.23 -8.96 11.11
C GLU A 104 -4.54 -10.24 11.90
N GLY A 105 -3.71 -10.58 12.90
CA GLY A 105 -4.04 -11.56 13.93
C GLY A 105 -5.37 -11.24 14.63
N ASP A 106 -5.46 -10.03 15.17
CA ASP A 106 -6.63 -9.52 15.90
C ASP A 106 -7.85 -9.34 15.00
N LYS A 107 -7.70 -8.86 13.76
CA LYS A 107 -8.82 -8.64 12.82
C LYS A 107 -9.47 -9.96 12.42
N VAL A 108 -8.67 -11.01 12.22
CA VAL A 108 -9.21 -12.35 11.94
C VAL A 108 -9.94 -12.89 13.19
N GLY A 109 -9.37 -12.72 14.38
CA GLY A 109 -10.03 -13.08 15.64
C GLY A 109 -11.34 -12.33 15.87
N ASP A 110 -11.40 -11.04 15.55
CA ASP A 110 -12.59 -10.20 15.65
C ASP A 110 -13.68 -10.63 14.66
N VAL A 111 -13.32 -10.95 13.41
CA VAL A 111 -14.27 -11.47 12.42
C VAL A 111 -14.79 -12.85 12.83
N ILE A 112 -13.92 -13.72 13.34
CA ILE A 112 -14.31 -15.04 13.89
C ILE A 112 -15.28 -14.84 15.06
N ARG A 113 -15.03 -13.89 15.97
CA ARG A 113 -15.94 -13.55 17.08
C ARG A 113 -17.29 -13.05 16.59
N VAL A 114 -17.32 -12.15 15.61
CA VAL A 114 -18.57 -11.65 15.00
C VAL A 114 -19.36 -12.80 14.36
N LEU A 115 -18.69 -13.70 13.65
CA LEU A 115 -19.32 -14.89 13.06
C LEU A 115 -19.83 -15.90 14.10
N GLN A 116 -19.19 -15.97 15.28
CA GLN A 116 -19.71 -16.74 16.42
C GLN A 116 -21.00 -16.14 17.01
N GLU A 117 -21.13 -14.81 17.00
CA GLU A 117 -22.29 -14.09 17.51
C GLU A 117 -23.49 -14.16 16.56
N GLU A 118 -23.29 -14.50 15.27
CA GLU A 118 -24.39 -14.75 14.33
C GLU A 118 -25.19 -16.01 14.72
N ARG A 119 -26.50 -15.99 14.44
CA ARG A 119 -27.51 -16.97 14.90
C ARG A 119 -27.23 -18.44 14.54
N GLN A 120 -26.26 -18.70 13.66
CA GLN A 120 -25.86 -20.04 13.22
C GLN A 120 -24.49 -20.50 13.77
N GLY A 121 -23.68 -19.60 14.34
CA GLY A 121 -22.32 -19.89 14.80
C GLY A 121 -21.37 -20.38 13.70
N LEU A 122 -20.14 -20.77 14.06
CA LEU A 122 -19.12 -21.26 13.13
C LEU A 122 -19.27 -22.75 12.74
N GLY A 123 -20.17 -23.50 13.39
CA GLY A 123 -20.22 -24.96 13.25
C GLY A 123 -19.05 -25.65 13.95
N SER A 124 -18.78 -26.91 13.59
CA SER A 124 -17.61 -27.66 14.06
C SER A 124 -16.63 -27.86 12.91
N VAL A 125 -15.34 -27.57 13.11
CA VAL A 125 -14.22 -27.83 12.20
C VAL A 125 -14.13 -29.33 11.90
N SER A 126 -14.67 -30.18 12.79
CA SER A 126 -14.76 -31.63 12.62
C SER A 126 -15.82 -32.05 11.59
N ASP A 127 -16.78 -31.20 11.28
CA ASP A 127 -17.85 -31.45 10.29
C ASP A 127 -17.46 -30.98 8.87
N LEU A 128 -16.28 -30.36 8.71
CA LEU A 128 -15.80 -29.86 7.43
C LEU A 128 -15.32 -31.01 6.51
N PRO A 129 -15.60 -30.96 5.20
CA PRO A 129 -15.01 -31.88 4.22
C PRO A 129 -13.48 -31.86 4.26
N ALA A 130 -12.85 -33.01 4.02
CA ALA A 130 -11.39 -33.15 4.07
C ALA A 130 -10.63 -32.19 3.13
N GLN A 131 -11.26 -31.75 2.04
CA GLN A 131 -10.70 -30.75 1.14
C GLN A 131 -10.62 -29.36 1.81
N THR A 132 -11.71 -28.91 2.45
CA THR A 132 -11.79 -27.62 3.14
C THR A 132 -10.84 -27.56 4.34
N VAL A 133 -10.70 -28.66 5.08
CA VAL A 133 -9.70 -28.76 6.17
C VAL A 133 -8.28 -28.56 5.65
N ARG A 134 -7.98 -29.04 4.44
CA ARG A 134 -6.66 -28.89 3.84
C ARG A 134 -6.39 -27.47 3.40
N GLU A 135 -7.37 -26.80 2.79
CA GLU A 135 -7.28 -25.38 2.44
C GLU A 135 -7.11 -24.50 3.68
N LEU A 136 -7.81 -24.79 4.79
CA LEU A 136 -7.64 -24.08 6.06
C LEU A 136 -6.26 -24.27 6.70
N LYS A 137 -5.65 -25.45 6.52
CA LYS A 137 -4.27 -25.71 6.99
C LYS A 137 -3.22 -25.03 6.12
N ASP A 138 -3.42 -25.02 4.80
CA ASP A 138 -2.53 -24.33 3.87
C ASP A 138 -2.55 -22.80 4.08
N LEU A 139 -3.65 -22.26 4.61
CA LEU A 139 -3.82 -20.84 4.94
C LEU A 139 -3.50 -20.47 6.40
N ASP A 140 -3.03 -21.40 7.23
CA ASP A 140 -2.75 -21.18 8.68
C ASP A 140 -3.99 -20.68 9.49
N LEU A 141 -5.19 -21.04 9.04
CA LEU A 141 -6.46 -20.65 9.67
C LEU A 141 -7.02 -21.74 10.57
N TYR A 142 -6.65 -22.99 10.36
CA TYR A 142 -7.20 -24.15 11.08
C TYR A 142 -7.10 -23.99 12.60
N ASP A 143 -5.92 -23.64 13.11
CA ASP A 143 -5.67 -23.52 14.54
C ASP A 143 -6.48 -22.38 15.16
N ARG A 144 -6.72 -21.28 14.41
CA ARG A 144 -7.52 -20.14 14.87
C ARG A 144 -9.00 -20.48 15.02
N PHE A 145 -9.54 -21.24 14.07
CA PHE A 145 -10.93 -21.72 14.16
C PHE A 145 -11.09 -22.77 15.27
N ALA A 146 -10.12 -23.68 15.42
CA ALA A 146 -10.12 -24.68 16.49
C ALA A 146 -10.05 -24.04 17.90
N GLU A 147 -9.21 -23.01 18.08
CA GLU A 147 -9.13 -22.24 19.32
C GLU A 147 -10.47 -21.54 19.62
N ALA A 148 -11.08 -20.91 18.61
CA ALA A 148 -12.36 -20.23 18.76
C ALA A 148 -13.50 -21.18 19.20
N GLU A 149 -13.53 -22.43 18.72
CA GLU A 149 -14.49 -23.45 19.16
C GLU A 149 -14.34 -23.84 20.63
N THR A 150 -13.10 -24.00 21.09
CA THR A 150 -12.83 -24.36 22.49
C THR A 150 -13.29 -23.27 23.45
N HIS A 151 -13.16 -22.00 23.06
CA HIS A 151 -13.64 -20.85 23.82
C HIS A 151 -15.18 -20.69 23.78
N GLY A 152 -15.84 -21.03 22.68
CA GLY A 152 -17.31 -20.97 22.55
C GLY A 152 -18.06 -22.07 23.30
N THR A 153 -17.41 -23.22 23.54
CA THR A 153 -18.04 -24.38 24.21
C THR A 153 -18.03 -24.25 25.75
N GLY A 154 -17.26 -23.32 26.32
CA GLY A 154 -17.17 -23.08 27.76
C GLY A 154 -18.26 -22.20 28.39
N GLY A 155 -19.17 -21.64 27.59
CA GLY A 155 -20.22 -20.70 28.05
C GLY A 155 -21.59 -21.33 28.32
N ARG A 156 -21.72 -22.66 28.30
CA ARG A 156 -23.00 -23.37 28.50
C ARG A 156 -22.86 -24.47 29.55
N SER A 157 -22.71 -24.08 30.81
CA SER A 157 -23.06 -24.93 31.97
C SER A 157 -23.84 -24.15 33.01
#